data_AF-A0A516Q2E0-F1
#
_entry.id   AF-A0A516Q2E0-F1
#
_cell.length_a   1.000
_cell.length_b   1.000
_cell.length_c   1.000
_cell.angle_alpha   90.00
_cell.angle_beta   90.00
_cell.angle_gamma   90.00
#
_symmetry.space_group_name_H-M   'P 1'
#
loop_
_entity.id
_entity.type
_entity.pdbx_description
1 polymer ?
#
loop_
_entity_poly.entity_id
_entity_poly.type
_entity_poly.pdbx_seq_one_letter_code
_entity_poly.pdbx_strand_id
1 'polypeptide(L)' 'MAEERHPVRDPGPAFDGIRIGRPAAGALINAGYRTLADLPADLDELLSLHGVGPRAIRLLNQARAGGDVGGAV' A
#
# COMPACT_ATOMS: atom_id res chain seq x y z
N MET A 1 -16.19 -24.77 -6.87
CA MET A 1 -16.07 -23.32 -6.63
C MET A 1 -15.02 -23.16 -5.56
N ALA A 2 -13.76 -22.95 -5.97
CA ALA A 2 -12.67 -22.75 -5.02
C ALA A 2 -12.70 -21.28 -4.60
N GLU A 3 -13.09 -21.05 -3.35
CA GLU A 3 -12.94 -19.75 -2.71
C GLU A 3 -11.44 -19.46 -2.62
N GLU A 4 -10.98 -18.50 -3.42
CA GLU A 4 -9.60 -18.02 -3.42
C GLU A 4 -9.34 -17.41 -2.05
N ARG A 5 -8.79 -18.24 -1.15
CA ARG A 5 -8.37 -17.84 0.18
C ARG A 5 -7.27 -16.80 0.00
N HIS A 6 -7.63 -15.53 0.03
CA HIS A 6 -6.66 -14.45 0.16
C HIS A 6 -5.90 -14.72 1.47
N PRO A 7 -4.61 -15.11 1.42
CA PRO A 7 -3.86 -15.38 2.62
C PRO A 7 -3.88 -14.10 3.43
N VAL A 8 -4.40 -14.17 4.64
CA VAL A 8 -4.41 -13.07 5.60
C VAL A 8 -2.94 -12.84 5.97
N ARG A 9 -2.22 -12.09 5.12
CA ARG A 9 -0.88 -11.62 5.43
C ARG A 9 -1.10 -10.62 6.54
N ASP A 10 -0.70 -10.97 7.77
CA ASP A 10 -0.59 -10.01 8.87
C ASP A 10 0.05 -8.74 8.33
N PRO A 11 -0.72 -7.65 8.13
CA PRO A 11 -0.17 -6.43 7.61
C PRO A 11 0.53 -5.82 8.81
N GLY A 12 1.81 -6.13 8.97
CA GLY A 12 2.69 -5.39 9.87
C GLY A 12 2.77 -3.93 9.40
N PRO A 13 3.95 -3.30 9.32
CA PRO A 13 4.08 -1.94 8.77
C PRO A 13 3.84 -1.87 7.24
N ALA A 14 3.03 -2.77 6.68
CA ALA A 14 2.80 -2.97 5.26
C ALA A 14 1.38 -2.57 4.87
N PHE A 15 1.26 -1.85 3.77
CA PHE A 15 0.01 -1.46 3.13
C PHE A 15 -0.14 -2.28 1.84
N ASP A 16 -1.17 -3.12 1.77
CA ASP A 16 -1.42 -4.01 0.61
C ASP A 16 -0.19 -4.86 0.21
N GLY A 17 0.57 -5.33 1.20
CA GLY A 17 1.80 -6.08 0.99
C GLY A 17 3.06 -5.24 0.76
N ILE A 18 2.95 -3.91 0.71
CA ILE A 18 4.07 -2.97 0.49
C ILE A 18 4.55 -2.41 1.81
N ARG A 19 5.85 -2.58 2.12
CA ARG A 19 6.46 -2.05 3.35
C ARG A 19 6.70 -0.54 3.29
N ILE A 20 5.65 0.26 3.43
CA ILE A 20 5.73 1.73 3.43
C ILE A 20 5.98 2.35 4.82
N GLY A 21 5.94 1.53 5.88
CA GLY A 21 6.20 1.95 7.27
C GLY A 21 4.91 2.26 8.04
N ARG A 22 4.95 2.12 9.37
CA ARG A 22 3.80 2.35 10.27
C ARG A 22 3.11 3.71 10.11
N PRO A 23 3.82 4.85 10.02
CA PRO A 23 3.13 6.15 9.94
C PRO A 23 2.41 6.33 8.60
N ALA A 24 3.00 5.89 7.49
CA ALA A 24 2.38 6.01 6.18
C ALA A 24 1.20 5.04 6.03
N ALA A 25 1.36 3.77 6.42
CA ALA A 25 0.27 2.81 6.42
C ALA A 25 -0.89 3.27 7.31
N GLY A 26 -0.59 3.80 8.50
CA GLY A 26 -1.59 4.37 9.40
C GLY A 26 -2.31 5.57 8.79
N ALA A 27 -1.60 6.48 8.13
CA ALA A 27 -2.19 7.64 7.48
C ALA A 27 -3.12 7.26 6.32
N LEU A 28 -2.73 6.27 5.50
CA LEU A 28 -3.58 5.77 4.41
C LEU A 28 -4.86 5.11 4.95
N ILE A 29 -4.73 4.25 5.96
CA ILE A 29 -5.88 3.61 6.61
C ILE A 29 -6.79 4.65 7.27
N ASN A 30 -6.23 5.66 7.92
CA ASN A 30 -6.99 6.75 8.54
C ASN A 30 -7.73 7.60 7.49
N ALA A 31 -7.12 7.81 6.32
CA ALA A 31 -7.74 8.45 5.17
C ALA A 31 -8.80 7.57 4.46
N GLY A 32 -8.93 6.29 4.86
CA GLY A 32 -9.94 5.36 4.34
C GLY A 32 -9.43 4.37 3.30
N TYR A 33 -8.18 4.51 2.85
CA TYR A 33 -7.57 3.63 1.87
C TYR A 33 -7.13 2.31 2.51
N ARG A 34 -7.45 1.18 1.89
CA ARG A 34 -7.02 -0.15 2.39
C ARG A 34 -6.16 -0.93 1.42
N THR A 35 -6.17 -0.59 0.13
CA THR A 35 -5.44 -1.30 -0.92
C THR A 35 -4.81 -0.32 -1.90
N LEU A 36 -3.82 -0.76 -2.70
CA LEU A 36 -3.25 0.03 -3.78
C LEU A 36 -4.30 0.44 -4.82
N ALA A 37 -5.28 -0.44 -5.08
CA ALA A 37 -6.32 -0.20 -6.07
C ALA A 37 -7.28 0.93 -5.64
N ASP A 38 -7.39 1.15 -4.33
CA ASP A 38 -8.19 2.23 -3.73
C ASP A 38 -7.48 3.59 -3.81
N LEU A 39 -6.16 3.58 -4.05
CA LEU A 39 -5.39 4.82 -4.13
C LEU A 39 -5.67 5.59 -5.43
N PRO A 40 -5.64 6.93 -5.37
CA PRO A 40 -5.78 7.77 -6.56
C PRO A 40 -4.72 7.44 -7.62
N ALA A 41 -5.02 7.81 -8.88
CA ALA A 41 -4.05 7.72 -9.97
C ALA A 41 -2.78 8.54 -9.66
N ASP A 42 -2.97 9.72 -9.08
CA ASP A 42 -1.91 10.58 -8.60
C ASP A 42 -1.57 10.26 -7.14
N LEU A 43 -0.43 9.62 -6.93
CA LEU A 43 0.05 9.29 -5.59
C LEU A 43 0.65 10.51 -4.88
N ASP A 44 1.02 11.57 -5.60
CA ASP A 44 1.58 12.77 -4.97
C ASP A 44 0.53 13.50 -4.12
N GLU A 45 -0.76 13.33 -4.41
CA GLU A 45 -1.85 13.82 -3.55
C GLU A 45 -1.76 13.26 -2.12
N LEU A 46 -1.29 12.01 -1.99
CA LEU A 46 -1.12 11.35 -0.69
C LEU A 46 -0.01 11.99 0.14
N LEU A 47 0.93 12.75 -0.45
CA LEU A 47 1.92 13.54 0.32
C LEU A 47 1.26 14.60 1.19
N SER A 48 0.06 15.03 0.84
CA SER A 48 -0.72 15.96 1.66
C SER A 48 -1.21 15.30 2.96
N LEU A 49 -1.23 13.97 3.06
CA LEU A 49 -1.64 13.24 4.26
C LEU A 49 -0.52 13.26 5.31
N HIS A 50 -0.84 13.77 6.50
CA HIS A 50 0.11 13.84 7.61
C HIS A 50 0.57 12.43 8.02
N GLY A 51 1.84 12.12 7.76
CA GLY A 51 2.44 10.80 8.03
C GLY A 51 2.80 10.00 6.78
N VAL A 52 2.34 10.42 5.59
CA VAL A 52 2.79 9.87 4.31
C VAL A 52 4.00 10.65 3.82
N GLY A 53 5.16 10.00 3.81
CA GLY A 53 6.40 10.60 3.32
C GLY A 53 6.66 10.31 1.83
N PRO A 54 7.55 11.07 1.16
CA PRO A 54 7.97 10.81 -0.21
C PRO A 54 8.59 9.43 -0.43
N ARG A 55 9.11 8.82 0.64
CA ARG A 55 9.58 7.42 0.59
C ARG A 55 8.43 6.43 0.43
N ALA A 56 7.28 6.67 1.06
CA ALA A 56 6.10 5.82 0.91
C ALA A 56 5.55 5.92 -0.52
N ILE A 57 5.44 7.13 -1.07
CA ILE A 57 5.00 7.36 -2.45
C ILE A 57 5.89 6.62 -3.45
N ARG A 58 7.21 6.72 -3.31
CA ARG A 58 8.15 5.99 -4.17
C ARG A 58 7.89 4.48 -4.16
N LEU A 59 7.66 3.89 -3.00
CA LEU A 59 7.38 2.46 -2.86
C LEU A 59 6.02 2.07 -3.44
N LEU A 60 4.98 2.88 -3.21
CA LEU A 60 3.66 2.68 -3.81
C LEU A 60 3.73 2.75 -5.34
N ASN A 61 4.47 3.73 -5.85
CA ASN A 61 4.66 3.93 -7.29
C ASN A 61 5.45 2.78 -7.92
N GLN A 62 6.52 2.30 -7.24
CA GLN A 62 7.24 1.09 -7.67
C GLN A 62 6.35 -0.16 -7.68
N ALA A 63 5.52 -0.36 -6.65
CA ALA A 63 4.61 -1.50 -6.59
C ALA A 63 3.50 -1.41 -7.65
N ARG A 64 3.03 -0.20 -7.97
CA ARG A 64 2.04 0.06 -9.03
C ARG A 64 2.64 -0.14 -10.43
N ALA A 65 3.86 0.32 -10.65
CA ALA A 65 4.55 0.23 -11.94
C ALA A 65 5.10 -1.16 -12.22
N GLY A 66 5.51 -1.89 -11.18
CA GLY A 66 6.09 -3.24 -11.27
C GLY A 66 5.18 -4.30 -10.69
N GLY A 67 3.86 -4.22 -10.95
CA GLY A 67 2.82 -5.12 -10.44
C GLY A 67 3.35 -6.54 -10.18
N ASP A 68 3.18 -6.98 -8.94
CA ASP A 68 3.79 -8.18 -8.31
C ASP A 68 5.20 -8.02 -7.73
N VAL A 69 5.35 -7.20 -6.68
CA VAL A 69 6.33 -7.46 -5.60
C VAL A 69 5.66 -8.21 -4.44
N GLY A 70 4.99 -9.31 -4.77
CA GLY A 70 4.25 -10.13 -3.82
C GLY A 70 4.26 -11.64 -4.10
N GLY A 71 4.86 -12.08 -5.20
CA GLY A 71 4.98 -13.49 -5.59
C GLY A 71 6.36 -13.82 -6.14
N ALA A 72 7.39 -13.76 -5.30
CA ALA A 72 8.69 -14.36 -5.62
C ALA A 72 8.98 -15.44 -4.57
N VAL A 73 8.67 -16.68 -5.00
CA VAL A 73 9.23 -18.00 -4.62
C VAL A 73 9.17 -18.47 -3.18
#